data_AF-A0A1G9CD50-F1
#
_entry.id   AF-A0A1G9CD50-F1
#
_cell.length_a   1.000
_cell.length_b   1.000
_cell.length_c   1.000
_cell.angle_alpha   90.00
_cell.angle_beta   90.00
_cell.angle_gamma   90.00
#
_symmetry.space_group_name_H-M   'P 1'
#
loop_
_entity.id
_entity.type
_entity.pdbx_description
1 polymer ?
#
loop_
_entity_poly.entity_id
_entity_poly.type
_entity_poly.pdbx_seq_one_letter_code
_entity_poly.pdbx_strand_id
1 'polypeptide(L)' 'MLYGYILICCLIILLMGYSMGRRIGIKEGNEKAFSNTIISLKLDYYNNKSCPICSSSPEKSEGDDKQNKR' A
#
# COMPACT_ATOMS: atom_id res chain seq x y z
N MET A 1 -3.68 23.14 -37.24
CA MET A 1 -3.21 23.65 -35.92
C MET A 1 -4.11 23.27 -34.74
N LEU A 2 -5.44 23.23 -34.91
CA LEU A 2 -6.39 22.92 -33.83
C LEU A 2 -6.25 21.48 -33.27
N TYR A 3 -6.02 20.50 -34.15
CA TYR A 3 -5.79 19.10 -33.77
C TYR A 3 -4.55 18.87 -32.89
N GLY A 4 -3.48 19.63 -33.10
CA GLY A 4 -2.28 19.54 -32.25
C GLY A 4 -2.57 19.99 -30.82
N TYR A 5 -3.37 21.05 -30.67
CA TYR A 5 -3.77 21.57 -29.36
C TYR A 5 -4.64 20.58 -28.60
N ILE A 6 -5.58 19.90 -29.29
CA ILE A 6 -6.42 18.86 -28.70
C ILE A 6 -5.57 17.70 -28.16
N LEU A 7 -4.57 17.24 -28.93
CA LEU A 7 -3.68 16.17 -28.49
C LEU A 7 -2.84 16.56 -27.27
N ILE A 8 -2.36 17.80 -27.23
CA ILE A 8 -1.61 18.35 -26.10
C ILE A 8 -2.50 18.43 -24.85
N CYS A 9 -3.74 18.92 -24.98
CA CYS A 9 -4.69 18.94 -23.87
C CYS A 9 -5.01 17.53 -23.34
N CYS A 10 -5.23 16.55 -24.23
CA CYS A 10 -5.47 15.16 -23.84
C CYS A 10 -4.29 14.58 -23.07
N LEU A 11 -3.06 14.82 -23.53
CA LEU A 11 -1.83 14.40 -22.83
C LEU A 11 -1.75 15.00 -21.42
N ILE A 12 -2.00 16.30 -21.28
CA ILE A 12 -1.94 16.98 -19.98
C ILE A 12 -2.96 16.40 -18.99
N ILE A 13 -4.20 16.16 -19.44
CA ILE A 13 -5.26 15.57 -18.60
C ILE A 13 -4.86 14.16 -18.13
N LEU A 14 -4.28 13.36 -19.02
CA LEU A 14 -3.86 12.00 -18.71
C LEU A 14 -2.72 11.99 -17.68
N LEU A 15 -1.70 12.85 -17.85
CA LEU A 15 -0.61 13.00 -16.88
C LEU A 15 -1.10 13.50 -15.52
N MET A 16 -1.99 14.50 -15.51
CA MET A 16 -2.61 15.02 -14.28
C MET A 16 -3.38 13.91 -13.57
N GLY A 17 -4.25 13.19 -14.27
CA GLY A 17 -5.03 12.09 -13.73
C GLY A 17 -4.16 10.97 -13.14
N TYR A 18 -3.09 10.57 -13.82
CA TYR A 18 -2.15 9.57 -13.31
C TYR A 18 -1.45 10.03 -12.03
N SER A 19 -0.97 11.29 -12.00
CA SER A 19 -0.28 11.84 -10.83
C SER A 19 -1.20 11.93 -9.60
N MET A 20 -2.45 12.36 -9.80
CA MET A 20 -3.43 12.52 -8.74
C MET A 20 -3.91 11.16 -8.23
N GLY A 21 -4.21 10.23 -9.15
CA GLY A 21 -4.59 8.86 -8.84
C GLY A 21 -3.50 8.12 -8.06
N ARG A 22 -2.22 8.30 -8.42
CA ARG A 22 -1.10 7.71 -7.67
C ARG A 22 -1.00 8.22 -6.24
N ARG A 23 -1.19 9.54 -6.01
CA ARG A 23 -1.17 10.12 -4.66
C ARG A 23 -2.32 9.62 -3.80
N ILE A 24 -3.52 9.55 -4.37
CA ILE A 24 -4.71 9.06 -3.67
C ILE A 24 -4.56 7.57 -3.34
N GLY A 25 -4.12 6.76 -4.32
CA GLY A 25 -3.92 5.33 -4.14
C GLY A 25 -2.88 4.98 -3.06
N ILE A 26 -1.80 5.75 -2.94
CA ILE A 26 -0.82 5.55 -1.85
C ILE A 26 -1.43 5.88 -0.49
N LYS A 27 -2.20 6.97 -0.40
CA LYS A 27 -2.85 7.39 0.85
C LYS A 27 -3.90 6.37 1.30
N GLU A 28 -4.78 5.95 0.39
CA GLU A 28 -5.78 4.92 0.67
C GLU A 28 -5.16 3.55 0.93
N GLY A 29 -4.08 3.22 0.21
CA GLY A 29 -3.33 1.98 0.39
C GLY A 29 -2.72 1.89 1.79
N ASN A 30 -2.13 2.97 2.30
CA ASN A 30 -1.56 3.01 3.65
C ASN A 30 -2.64 2.89 4.73
N GLU A 31 -3.77 3.57 4.57
CA GLU A 31 -4.88 3.51 5.53
C GLU A 31 -5.51 2.11 5.59
N LYS A 32 -5.68 1.47 4.43
CA LYS A 32 -6.13 0.07 4.32
C LYS A 32 -5.09 -0.93 4.85
N ALA A 33 -3.81 -0.69 4.62
CA ALA A 33 -2.75 -1.53 5.14
C ALA A 33 -2.72 -1.49 6.66
N PHE A 34 -2.71 -0.30 7.26
CA PHE A 34 -2.65 -0.12 8.71
C PHE A 34 -3.83 -0.77 9.44
N SER A 35 -5.05 -0.55 8.93
CA SER A 35 -6.26 -1.17 9.48
C SER A 35 -6.23 -2.71 9.37
N ASN A 36 -5.82 -3.25 8.22
CA ASN A 36 -5.67 -4.70 8.05
C ASN A 36 -4.59 -5.29 8.95
N THR A 37 -3.45 -4.62 9.11
CA THR A 37 -2.34 -5.11 9.95
C THR A 37 -2.77 -5.27 11.42
N ILE A 38 -3.55 -4.32 11.96
CA ILE A 38 -4.04 -4.43 13.34
C ILE A 38 -5.01 -5.61 13.49
N ILE A 39 -5.90 -5.78 12.51
CA ILE A 39 -6.89 -6.86 12.52
C ILE A 39 -6.20 -8.22 12.38
N SER A 40 -5.26 -8.36 11.45
CA SER A 40 -4.51 -9.60 11.25
C SER A 40 -3.70 -9.97 12.50
N LEU A 41 -3.04 -8.98 13.12
CA LEU A 41 -2.23 -9.19 14.32
C LEU A 41 -3.09 -9.63 15.53
N LYS A 42 -4.29 -9.07 15.68
CA LYS A 42 -5.25 -9.50 16.69
C LYS A 42 -5.75 -10.93 16.41
N LEU A 43 -6.01 -11.26 15.15
CA LEU A 43 -6.47 -12.59 14.74
C LEU A 43 -5.40 -13.66 15.00
N ASP A 44 -4.13 -13.36 14.72
CA ASP A 44 -3.00 -14.24 15.03
C ASP A 44 -2.83 -14.46 16.54
N TYR A 45 -3.03 -13.43 17.35
CA TYR A 45 -3.01 -13.53 18.81
C TYR A 45 -4.09 -14.48 19.34
N TYR A 46 -5.33 -14.37 18.86
CA TYR A 46 -6.42 -15.25 19.29
C TYR A 46 -6.21 -16.71 18.86
N ASN A 47 -5.66 -16.94 17.66
CA ASN A 47 -5.44 -18.30 17.15
C ASN A 47 -4.26 -19.01 17.81
N ASN A 48 -3.13 -18.31 18.00
CA ASN A 48 -1.90 -18.92 18.51
C ASN A 48 -1.70 -18.73 20.04
N LYS A 49 -2.61 -18.00 20.71
CA LYS A 49 -2.54 -17.59 22.12
C LYS A 49 -1.19 -16.99 22.54
N SER A 50 -0.40 -16.53 21.57
CA SER A 50 0.97 -16.08 21.71
C SER A 50 1.09 -14.77 20.95
N CYS A 51 1.58 -13.73 21.63
CA CYS A 51 1.81 -12.44 20.99
C CYS A 51 3.06 -12.52 20.11
N PRO A 52 2.96 -12.35 18.77
CA PRO A 52 4.15 -12.31 17.91
C PRO A 52 5.06 -11.11 18.24
N ILE A 53 4.51 -10.02 18.80
CA ILE A 53 5.28 -8.85 19.26
C ILE A 53 6.10 -9.17 20.53
N CYS A 54 5.52 -9.90 21.48
CA CYS A 54 6.18 -10.18 22.76
C CYS A 54 7.17 -11.34 22.66
N SER A 55 6.97 -12.24 21.69
CA SER A 55 7.85 -13.39 21.47
C SER A 55 9.10 -13.07 20.65
N SER A 56 9.22 -11.87 20.06
CA SER A 56 10.25 -11.56 19.04
C SER A 56 11.25 -10.45 19.41
N SER A 57 11.34 -9.99 20.67
CA SER A 57 12.45 -9.10 21.07
C SER A 57 13.72 -9.93 21.31
N PRO A 58 14.82 -9.73 20.56
CA PRO A 58 15.50 -8.43 20.50
C PRO A 58 15.82 -7.93 19.06
N GLU A 59 15.68 -6.61 18.86
CA GLU A 59 16.24 -5.79 17.77
C GLU A 59 15.86 -6.09 16.29
N LYS A 60 15.35 -5.04 15.61
CA LYS A 60 15.10 -4.89 14.16
C LYS A 60 14.00 -5.73 13.51
N SER A 61 13.00 -5.02 12.99
CA SER A 61 12.18 -5.45 11.86
C SER A 61 12.14 -4.34 10.79
N GLU A 62 13.30 -4.13 10.18
CA GLU A 62 13.36 -3.84 8.75
C GLU A 62 13.27 -5.19 8.02
N GLY A 63 12.15 -5.41 7.32
CA GLY A 63 12.04 -6.25 6.11
C GLY A 63 12.34 -7.76 6.20
N ASP A 64 11.28 -8.56 6.08
CA ASP A 64 11.23 -9.84 5.32
C ASP A 64 9.74 -10.02 4.96
N ASP A 65 9.23 -9.75 3.76
CA ASP A 65 9.61 -10.26 2.43
C ASP A 65 9.83 -11.77 2.40
N LYS A 66 8.73 -12.51 2.23
CA LYS A 66 8.50 -13.45 1.11
C LYS A 66 7.51 -14.55 1.49
N GLN A 67 6.48 -14.72 0.67
CA GLN A 67 6.28 -15.91 -0.19
C GLN A 67 4.82 -16.05 -0.61
N ASN A 68 4.54 -15.93 -1.91
CA ASN A 68 3.92 -17.03 -2.68
C ASN A 68 3.98 -16.69 -4.19
N LYS A 69 4.97 -17.19 -4.95
CA LYS A 69 4.95 -18.47 -5.69
C LYS A 69 4.03 -18.46 -6.93
N ARG A 70 4.54 -17.92 -8.04
CA ARG A 70 4.70 -18.59 -9.35
C ARG A 70 5.48 -17.68 -10.31
#